data_AF-A0A938RE88-F1
#
_entry.id   AF-A0A938RE88-F1
#
_cell.length_a   1.000
_cell.length_b   1.000
_cell.length_c   1.000
_cell.angle_alpha   90.00
_cell.angle_beta   90.00
_cell.angle_gamma   90.00
#
_symmetry.space_group_name_H-M   'P 1'
#
loop_
_entity.id
_entity.type
_entity.pdbx_description
1 polymer ?
#
loop_
_entity_poly.entity_id
_entity_poly.type
_entity_poly.pdbx_seq_one_letter_code
_entity_poly.pdbx_strand_id
1 'polypeptide(L)'
;MPETVPIVIMGQTFHLRGSHDPAYVARVERFLNDRIEAVRKAGGAVDSTQVLMLVALNLVDDYFLKERELEDIHKNIDNRAAELIELIDSNLGVDV
;
A
#
# COMPACT_ATOMS: atom_id res chain seq x y z
N MET A 1 10.34 4.26 26.89
CA MET A 1 11.00 3.85 25.62
C MET A 1 9.89 3.55 24.62
N PRO A 2 9.97 3.95 23.35
CA PRO A 2 8.97 3.53 22.38
C PRO A 2 8.92 2.00 22.34
N GLU A 3 7.72 1.44 22.37
CA GLU A 3 7.52 0.00 22.27
C GLU A 3 8.05 -0.47 20.90
N THR A 4 8.88 -1.51 20.92
CA THR A 4 9.46 -2.09 19.71
C THR A 4 9.15 -3.56 19.66
N VAL A 5 8.72 -4.04 18.49
CA VAL A 5 8.43 -5.46 18.27
C VAL A 5 9.50 -6.05 17.35
N PRO A 6 10.14 -7.18 17.71
CA PRO A 6 11.13 -7.81 16.85
C PRO A 6 10.47 -8.43 15.62
N ILE A 7 11.17 -8.37 14.48
CA ILE A 7 10.82 -9.05 13.24
C ILE A 7 12.07 -9.70 12.63
N VAL A 8 11.91 -10.78 11.87
CA VAL A 8 13.01 -11.47 11.21
C VAL A 8 12.90 -11.33 9.69
N ILE A 9 13.84 -10.62 9.08
CA ILE A 9 13.89 -10.41 7.62
C ILE A 9 15.18 -11.03 7.12
N MET A 10 15.10 -11.96 6.16
CA MET A 10 16.27 -12.67 5.62
C MET A 10 17.13 -13.36 6.70
N GLY A 11 16.51 -13.83 7.78
CA GLY A 11 17.22 -14.42 8.93
C GLY A 11 17.91 -13.41 9.86
N GLN A 12 17.78 -12.11 9.62
CA GLN A 12 18.28 -11.04 10.47
C GLN A 12 17.15 -10.42 11.29
N THR A 13 17.38 -10.22 12.59
CA THR A 13 16.38 -9.60 13.48
C THR A 13 16.44 -8.08 13.42
N PHE A 14 15.32 -7.45 13.09
CA PHE A 14 15.09 -6.01 13.13
C PHE A 14 14.06 -5.67 14.21
N HIS A 15 14.03 -4.39 14.62
CA HIS A 15 13.08 -3.91 15.62
C HIS A 15 12.18 -2.85 14.98
N LEU A 16 10.91 -3.20 14.80
CA LEU A 16 9.91 -2.28 14.28
C LEU A 16 9.46 -1.36 15.42
N ARG A 17 9.54 -0.04 15.21
CA ARG A 17 9.02 0.94 16.17
C ARG A 17 7.51 1.05 16.03
N GLY A 18 6.79 0.93 17.13
CA GLY A 18 5.36 1.16 17.19
C GLY A 18 4.64 0.16 18.08
N SER A 19 3.48 0.57 18.59
CA SER A 19 2.52 -0.25 19.33
C SER A 19 1.62 -1.03 18.37
N HIS A 20 2.23 -1.73 17.40
CA HIS A 20 1.50 -2.59 16.49
C HIS A 20 1.22 -3.94 17.16
N ASP A 21 -0.02 -4.43 17.01
CA ASP A 21 -0.42 -5.76 17.49
C ASP A 21 0.49 -6.85 16.88
N PRO A 22 0.93 -7.87 17.66
CA PRO A 22 1.77 -8.95 17.16
C PRO A 22 1.29 -9.62 15.87
N ALA A 23 -0.02 -9.72 15.64
CA ALA A 23 -0.54 -10.30 14.40
C ALA A 23 -0.21 -9.40 13.19
N TYR A 24 -0.32 -8.08 13.31
CA TYR A 24 0.09 -7.15 12.27
C TYR A 24 1.58 -7.30 11.94
N VAL A 25 2.41 -7.34 12.98
CA VAL A 25 3.86 -7.46 12.84
C VAL A 25 4.25 -8.76 12.14
N ALA A 26 3.64 -9.89 12.51
CA ALA A 26 3.85 -11.17 11.83
C ALA A 26 3.42 -11.15 10.36
N ARG A 27 2.36 -10.40 10.01
CA ARG A 27 1.97 -10.22 8.60
C ARG A 27 3.02 -9.42 7.83
N VAL A 28 3.56 -8.36 8.41
CA VAL A 28 4.61 -7.54 7.78
C VAL A 28 5.86 -8.39 7.53
N GLU A 29 6.29 -9.16 8.52
CA GLU A 29 7.44 -10.06 8.40
C GLU A 29 7.27 -11.06 7.25
N ARG A 30 6.14 -11.78 7.23
CA ARG A 30 5.84 -12.76 6.18
C ARG A 30 5.80 -12.09 4.81
N PHE A 31 5.05 -11.00 4.68
CA PHE A 31 4.88 -10.31 3.41
C PHE A 31 6.21 -9.83 2.82
N LEU A 32 7.08 -9.27 3.66
CA LEU A 32 8.37 -8.77 3.19
C LEU A 32 9.30 -9.93 2.76
N ASN A 33 9.36 -11.01 3.53
CA ASN A 33 10.15 -12.19 3.17
C ASN A 33 9.64 -12.86 1.88
N ASP A 34 8.32 -12.92 1.67
CA ASP A 34 7.74 -13.46 0.44
C ASP A 34 8.13 -12.62 -0.79
N ARG A 35 8.14 -11.28 -0.67
CA ARG A 35 8.59 -10.39 -1.76
C ARG A 35 10.08 -10.51 -2.04
N ILE A 36 10.90 -10.62 -1.01
CA ILE A 36 12.34 -10.88 -1.14
C ILE A 36 12.58 -12.20 -1.87
N GLU A 37 11.85 -13.25 -1.52
CA GLU A 37 11.96 -14.56 -2.17
C GLU A 37 11.56 -14.49 -3.65
N ALA A 38 10.48 -13.77 -3.96
CA ALA A 38 10.02 -13.60 -5.34
C ALA A 38 11.05 -12.87 -6.21
N VAL A 39 11.64 -11.78 -5.69
CA VAL A 39 12.69 -11.02 -6.39
C VAL A 39 13.94 -11.89 -6.59
N ARG A 40 14.35 -12.66 -5.56
CA ARG A 40 15.51 -13.56 -5.67
C ARG A 40 15.29 -14.64 -6.73
N LYS A 41 14.09 -15.24 -6.78
CA LYS A 41 13.72 -16.26 -7.79
C LYS A 41 13.68 -15.72 -9.21
N ALA A 42 13.36 -14.45 -9.40
CA ALA A 42 13.37 -13.82 -10.72
C ALA A 42 14.78 -13.64 -11.32
N GLY A 43 15.85 -13.93 -10.55
CA GLY A 43 17.22 -14.00 -11.06
C GLY A 43 17.87 -12.66 -11.42
N GLY A 44 17.20 -11.53 -11.10
CA GLY A 44 17.63 -10.20 -11.52
C GLY A 44 18.64 -9.50 -10.59
N ALA A 45 18.87 -10.02 -9.38
CA ALA A 45 19.72 -9.37 -8.38
C ALA A 45 20.88 -10.27 -7.95
N VAL A 46 22.07 -9.66 -7.81
CA VAL A 46 23.34 -10.37 -7.59
C VAL A 46 23.70 -10.45 -6.10
N ASP A 47 23.12 -9.57 -5.27
CA ASP A 47 23.34 -9.53 -3.82
C ASP A 47 22.09 -9.13 -3.01
N SER A 48 22.14 -9.32 -1.69
CA SER A 48 21.04 -9.01 -0.76
C SER A 48 20.63 -7.54 -0.76
N THR A 49 21.56 -6.61 -0.99
CA THR A 49 21.26 -5.17 -1.02
C THR A 49 20.45 -4.81 -2.26
N GLN A 50 20.83 -5.34 -3.42
CA GLN A 50 20.08 -5.19 -4.66
C GLN A 50 18.68 -5.80 -4.56
N VAL A 51 18.54 -6.98 -3.92
CA VAL A 51 17.23 -7.58 -3.66
C VAL A 51 16.37 -6.65 -2.81
N LEU A 52 16.90 -6.13 -1.70
CA LEU A 52 16.16 -5.23 -0.81
C LEU A 52 15.78 -3.91 -1.49
N MET A 53 16.67 -3.36 -2.34
CA MET A 53 16.39 -2.18 -3.16
C MET A 53 15.23 -2.43 -4.14
N LEU A 54 15.24 -3.55 -4.86
CA LEU A 54 14.16 -3.92 -5.78
C LEU A 54 12.84 -4.14 -5.05
N VAL A 55 12.86 -4.78 -3.88
CA VAL A 55 11.68 -4.93 -3.03
C VAL A 55 11.14 -3.57 -2.60
N ALA A 56 12.01 -2.66 -2.14
CA ALA A 56 11.60 -1.31 -1.77
C ALA A 56 10.96 -0.55 -2.95
N LEU A 57 11.57 -0.63 -4.15
CA LEU A 57 11.01 -0.01 -5.37
C LEU A 57 9.63 -0.57 -5.71
N ASN A 58 9.46 -1.89 -5.68
CA ASN A 58 8.17 -2.52 -5.94
C ASN A 58 7.10 -2.09 -4.92
N LEU A 59 7.46 -1.96 -3.64
CA LEU A 59 6.53 -1.51 -2.61
C LEU A 59 6.13 -0.04 -2.78
N VAL A 60 7.06 0.81 -3.21
CA VAL A 60 6.77 2.22 -3.51
C VAL A 60 5.87 2.33 -4.74
N ASP A 61 6.10 1.53 -5.78
CA ASP A 61 5.25 1.49 -6.97
C ASP A 61 3.83 1.00 -6.63
N ASP A 62 3.71 -0.09 -5.86
CA ASP A 62 2.43 -0.59 -5.35
C ASP A 62 1.67 0.49 -4.56
N TYR A 63 2.39 1.27 -3.73
CA TYR A 63 1.80 2.39 -2.98
C TYR A 63 1.27 3.48 -3.91
N PHE A 64 2.06 3.96 -4.86
CA PHE A 64 1.62 5.02 -5.79
C PHE A 64 0.48 4.57 -6.71
N LEU A 65 0.47 3.30 -7.11
CA LEU A 65 -0.64 2.75 -7.89
C LEU A 65 -1.94 2.76 -7.08
N LYS A 66 -1.88 2.36 -5.80
CA LYS A 66 -3.04 2.36 -4.90
C LYS A 66 -3.51 3.76 -4.55
N GLU A 67 -2.59 4.71 -4.38
CA GLU A 67 -2.91 6.13 -4.17
C GLU A 67 -3.69 6.69 -5.38
N ARG A 68 -3.21 6.42 -6.60
CA ARG A 68 -3.91 6.81 -7.83
C ARG A 68 -5.28 6.17 -7.97
N GLU A 69 -5.41 4.87 -7.70
CA GLU A 69 -6.70 4.18 -7.72
C GLU A 69 -7.70 4.83 -6.74
N LEU A 70 -7.25 5.22 -5.55
CA LEU A 70 -8.10 5.92 -4.57
C LEU A 70 -8.52 7.31 -5.06
N GLU A 71 -7.61 8.08 -5.68
CA GLU A 71 -7.95 9.37 -6.27
C GLU A 71 -9.00 9.23 -7.38
N ASP A 72 -8.87 8.21 -8.23
CA ASP A 72 -9.82 7.94 -9.32
C ASP A 72 -11.19 7.51 -8.77
N ILE A 73 -11.22 6.74 -7.68
CA ILE A 73 -12.47 6.38 -6.99
C ILE A 73 -13.15 7.65 -6.44
N HIS A 74 -12.41 8.54 -5.77
CA HIS A 74 -12.98 9.78 -5.24
C HIS A 74 -13.55 10.67 -6.36
N LYS A 75 -12.79 10.88 -7.45
CA LYS A 75 -13.28 11.64 -8.61
C LYS A 75 -14.55 11.03 -9.20
N ASN A 76 -14.61 9.71 -9.32
CA ASN A 76 -15.81 9.04 -9.84
C ASN A 76 -17.02 9.22 -8.93
N ILE A 77 -16.83 9.19 -7.61
CA ILE A 77 -17.89 9.45 -6.64
C ILE A 77 -18.37 10.90 -6.77
N ASP A 78 -17.45 11.87 -6.83
CA ASP A 78 -17.78 13.30 -6.95
C ASP A 78 -18.54 13.59 -8.25
N ASN A 79 -18.07 13.04 -9.38
CA ASN A 79 -18.74 13.19 -10.67
C ASN A 79 -20.16 12.61 -10.65
N ARG A 80 -20.32 11.40 -10.10
CA ARG A 80 -21.65 10.77 -9.98
C ARG A 80 -22.57 11.54 -9.05
N ALA A 81 -22.04 12.11 -7.97
CA ALA A 81 -22.82 12.94 -7.06
C ALA A 81 -23.29 14.22 -7.75
N ALA A 82 -22.43 14.88 -8.52
CA ALA A 82 -22.78 16.06 -9.32
C ALA A 82 -23.84 15.74 -10.38
N GLU A 83 -23.69 14.65 -11.14
CA GLU A 83 -24.69 14.18 -12.11
C GLU A 83 -26.06 13.93 -11.45
N LEU A 84 -26.08 13.32 -10.26
CA LEU A 84 -27.31 13.08 -9.53
C LEU A 84 -27.97 14.39 -9.05
N ILE A 85 -27.18 15.38 -8.62
CA ILE A 85 -27.69 16.70 -8.23
C ILE A 85 -28.33 17.39 -9.44
N GLU A 86 -27.64 17.43 -10.59
CA GLU A 86 -28.19 18.03 -11.82
C GLU A 86 -29.49 17.36 -12.25
N LEU A 87 -29.59 16.03 -12.15
CA LEU A 87 -30.82 15.29 -12.47
C LEU A 87 -31.97 15.59 -11.51
N ILE A 88 -31.68 15.86 -10.25
CA ILE A 88 -32.67 16.24 -9.24
C ILE A 88 -33.15 17.66 -9.51
N ASP A 89 -32.23 18.61 -9.69
CA ASP A 89 -32.55 20.02 -9.94
C ASP A 89 -33.39 20.19 -11.22
N SER A 90 -33.01 19.47 -12.29
CA SER A 90 -33.74 19.46 -13.56
C SER A 90 -35.16 18.90 -13.44
N ASN A 91 -35.41 17.94 -12.55
CA ASN A 91 -36.74 17.36 -12.34
C ASN A 91 -37.60 18.15 -11.35
N LEU A 92 -36.99 18.94 -10.46
CA LEU A 92 -37.70 19.77 -9.49
C LEU A 92 -38.15 21.12 -10.08
N GLY A 93 -37.77 21.44 -11.31
CA GLY A 93 -38.14 22.69 -11.98
C GLY A 93 -37.59 23.93 -11.28
N VAL A 94 -36.52 23.75 -10.48
CA VAL A 94 -35.78 24.86 -9.89
C VAL A 94 -34.79 25.33 -10.97
N ASP A 95 -35.30 26.11 -11.93
CA ASP A 95 -34.44 26.92 -12.79
C ASP A 95 -33.65 27.87 -11.87
N VAL A 96 -32.32 27.69 -11.82
CA VAL A 96 -31.39 28.64 -11.20
C VAL A 96 -31.07 29.76 -12.19
#